data_AF-A0A9Y2B654-F1
#
_entry.id   AF-A0A9Y2B654-F1
#
_cell.length_a   1.000
_cell.length_b   1.000
_cell.length_c   1.000
_cell.angle_alpha   90.00
_cell.angle_beta   90.00
_cell.angle_gamma   90.00
#
_symmetry.space_group_name_H-M   'P 1'
#
loop_
_entity.id
_entity.type
_entity.pdbx_description
1 polymer ?
#
loop_
_entity_poly.entity_id
_entity_poly.type
_entity_poly.pdbx_seq_one_letter_code
_entity_poly.pdbx_strand_id
1 'polypeptide(L)'
;MALTRDGHDWELLMARNNMRVEERALAAACELADIVVADRWLPRSCQPRWFKADITSLEQSGGLAILLREQSIVQVADHQGEHGWWRAEPD
;
A
#
# COMPACT_ATOMS: atom_id res chain seq x y z
N MET A 1 -11.24 5.83 -5.53
CA MET A 1 -12.41 4.93 -5.56
C MET A 1 -12.81 4.79 -4.12
N ALA A 2 -14.03 5.18 -3.76
CA ALA A 2 -14.49 5.13 -2.38
C ALA A 2 -14.93 3.69 -2.00
N LEU A 3 -14.55 3.26 -0.80
CA LEU A 3 -15.11 2.09 -0.12
C LEU A 3 -15.67 2.51 1.23
N THR A 4 -16.96 2.30 1.47
CA THR A 4 -17.55 2.57 2.79
C THR A 4 -17.39 1.38 3.72
N ARG A 5 -16.83 1.60 4.91
CA ARG A 5 -16.73 0.60 5.98
C ARG A 5 -16.95 1.26 7.33
N ASP A 6 -17.88 0.71 8.12
CA ASP A 6 -18.20 1.19 9.47
C ASP A 6 -18.49 2.70 9.56
N GLY A 7 -19.14 3.25 8.51
CA GLY A 7 -19.44 4.67 8.41
C GLY A 7 -18.28 5.57 7.96
N HIS A 8 -17.11 4.99 7.65
CA HIS A 8 -15.96 5.71 7.08
C HIS A 8 -15.82 5.42 5.58
N ASP A 9 -15.66 6.47 4.78
CA ASP A 9 -15.38 6.37 3.35
C ASP A 9 -13.87 6.36 3.12
N TRP A 10 -13.35 5.27 2.58
CA TRP A 10 -11.94 5.09 2.26
C TRP A 10 -11.70 5.37 0.78
N GLU A 11 -10.83 6.33 0.47
CA GLU A 11 -10.38 6.60 -0.89
C GLU A 11 -9.17 5.73 -1.26
N LEU A 12 -9.41 4.79 -2.17
CA LEU A 12 -8.39 3.92 -2.71
C LEU A 12 -7.92 4.40 -4.07
N LEU A 13 -6.60 4.47 -4.23
CA LEU A 13 -5.92 4.67 -5.49
C LEU A 13 -5.08 3.42 -5.81
N MET A 14 -5.24 2.87 -7.01
CA MET A 14 -4.56 1.61 -7.38
C MET A 14 -3.97 1.72 -8.79
N ALA A 15 -2.72 1.31 -8.93
CA ALA A 15 -2.11 1.13 -10.24
C ALA A 15 -2.77 -0.07 -10.96
N ARG A 16 -3.29 0.17 -12.16
CA ARG A 16 -3.90 -0.88 -13.00
C ARG A 16 -2.97 -1.48 -14.06
N ASN A 17 -1.87 -0.80 -14.34
CA ASN A 17 -0.86 -1.18 -15.31
C ASN A 17 0.46 -0.46 -14.97
N ASN A 18 1.51 -0.74 -15.74
CA ASN A 18 2.86 -0.16 -15.59
C ASN A 18 3.07 1.19 -16.29
N MET A 19 2.00 1.83 -16.78
CA MET A 19 2.13 3.16 -17.39
C MET A 19 2.55 4.18 -16.35
N ARG A 20 3.51 5.03 -16.72
CA ARG A 20 4.02 6.09 -15.86
C ARG A 20 3.08 7.28 -15.91
N VAL A 21 2.83 7.84 -14.73
CA VAL A 21 2.11 9.11 -14.56
C VAL A 21 3.15 10.15 -14.17
N GLU A 22 2.97 11.39 -14.63
CA GLU A 22 3.80 12.52 -14.20
C GLU A 22 3.82 12.62 -12.67
N GLU A 23 4.99 12.86 -12.09
CA GLU A 23 5.18 12.73 -10.65
C GLU A 23 4.29 13.68 -9.85
N ARG A 24 4.13 14.93 -10.33
CA ARG A 24 3.25 15.89 -9.65
C ARG A 24 1.79 15.47 -9.67
N ALA A 25 1.33 14.89 -10.78
CA ALA A 25 -0.04 14.41 -10.89
C ALA A 25 -0.27 13.19 -9.99
N LEU A 26 0.73 12.31 -9.89
CA LEU A 26 0.70 11.20 -8.95
C LEU A 26 0.67 11.67 -7.49
N ALA A 27 1.55 12.60 -7.11
CA ALA A 27 1.60 13.16 -5.76
C ALA A 27 0.24 13.77 -5.35
N ALA A 28 -0.35 14.60 -6.21
CA ALA A 28 -1.66 15.20 -5.97
C ALA A 28 -2.78 14.15 -5.82
N ALA A 29 -2.73 13.05 -6.58
CA ALA A 29 -3.67 11.96 -6.43
C ALA A 29 -3.44 11.18 -5.12
N CYS A 30 -2.19 10.98 -4.71
CA CYS A 30 -1.86 10.30 -3.45
C CYS A 30 -2.36 11.10 -2.23
N GLU A 31 -2.20 12.43 -2.20
CA GLU A 31 -2.67 13.28 -1.09
C GLU A 31 -4.19 13.19 -0.84
N LEU A 32 -4.96 12.84 -1.88
CA LEU A 32 -6.40 12.65 -1.80
C LEU A 32 -6.80 11.22 -1.41
N ALA A 33 -5.88 10.27 -1.52
CA ALA A 33 -6.13 8.86 -1.21
C ALA A 33 -5.78 8.55 0.25
N ASP A 34 -6.57 7.68 0.86
CA ASP A 34 -6.23 7.09 2.14
C ASP A 34 -5.23 5.95 1.94
N ILE A 35 -5.42 5.16 0.88
CA ILE A 35 -4.60 3.99 0.58
C ILE A 35 -4.18 4.02 -0.88
N VAL A 36 -2.88 3.85 -1.13
CA VAL A 36 -2.32 3.69 -2.49
C VAL A 36 -1.70 2.30 -2.62
N VAL A 37 -2.06 1.58 -3.68
CA VAL A 37 -1.49 0.25 -3.98
C VAL A 37 -0.86 0.25 -5.38
N ALA A 38 0.38 -0.20 -5.48
CA ALA A 38 1.06 -0.38 -6.75
C ALA A 38 2.04 -1.56 -6.73
N ASP A 39 2.16 -2.25 -7.86
CA ASP A 39 3.11 -3.33 -8.13
C ASP A 39 4.52 -2.83 -8.50
N ARG A 40 4.80 -1.55 -8.24
CA ARG A 40 6.04 -0.86 -8.60
C ARG A 40 6.46 0.05 -7.47
N TRP A 41 7.70 0.52 -7.53
CA TRP A 41 8.17 1.59 -6.65
C TRP A 41 7.38 2.87 -6.88
N LEU A 42 6.97 3.52 -5.79
CA LEU A 42 6.31 4.83 -5.82
C LEU A 42 7.23 5.89 -5.20
N PRO A 43 7.28 7.10 -5.79
CA PRO A 43 8.15 8.16 -5.30
C PRO A 43 7.79 8.61 -3.89
N ARG A 44 8.78 9.17 -3.18
CA ARG A 44 8.59 9.74 -1.84
C ARG A 44 7.56 10.88 -1.81
N SER A 45 7.30 11.50 -2.96
CA SER A 45 6.26 12.52 -3.16
C SER A 45 4.84 11.94 -3.15
N CYS A 46 4.66 10.63 -3.36
CA CYS A 46 3.37 9.99 -3.14
C CYS A 46 3.15 9.76 -1.64
N GLN A 47 2.36 10.63 -1.01
CA GLN A 47 2.07 10.59 0.42
C GLN A 47 0.54 10.43 0.63
N PRO A 48 0.04 9.19 0.68
CA PRO A 48 -1.34 8.95 1.07
C PRO A 48 -1.59 9.28 2.54
N ARG A 49 -2.85 9.53 2.89
CA ARG A 49 -3.24 9.93 4.24
C ARG A 49 -3.00 8.83 5.28
N TRP A 50 -3.01 7.56 4.85
CA TRP A 50 -2.81 6.45 5.75
C TRP A 50 -1.73 5.47 5.29
N PHE A 51 -1.85 4.85 4.11
CA PHE A 51 -0.98 3.73 3.75
C PHE A 51 -0.56 3.67 2.29
N LYS A 52 0.73 3.40 2.05
CA LYS A 52 1.34 3.23 0.73
C LYS A 52 1.88 1.80 0.60
N ALA A 53 1.18 0.96 -0.15
CA ALA A 53 1.61 -0.39 -0.51
C ALA A 53 2.26 -0.39 -1.90
N ASP A 54 3.54 -0.03 -1.95
CA ASP A 54 4.38 -0.16 -3.15
C ASP A 54 5.30 -1.38 -3.06
N ILE A 55 6.11 -1.63 -4.09
CA ILE A 55 6.98 -2.82 -4.12
C ILE A 55 7.93 -2.89 -2.92
N THR A 56 8.45 -1.76 -2.44
CA THR A 56 9.36 -1.73 -1.28
C THR A 56 8.63 -2.14 0.01
N SER A 57 7.40 -1.65 0.22
CA SER A 57 6.57 -2.11 1.35
C SER A 57 6.19 -3.58 1.21
N LEU A 58 5.89 -4.02 -0.01
CA LEU A 58 5.50 -5.41 -0.28
C LEU A 58 6.66 -6.38 -0.13
N GLU A 59 7.90 -6.03 -0.50
CA GLU A 59 9.07 -6.90 -0.30
C GLU A 59 9.35 -7.16 1.18
N GLN A 60 9.11 -6.16 2.04
CA GLN A 60 9.32 -6.26 3.49
C GLN A 60 8.20 -7.05 4.19
N SER A 61 6.97 -6.87 3.73
CA SER A 61 5.77 -7.49 4.33
C SER A 61 5.41 -8.85 3.74
N GLY A 62 5.83 -9.07 2.48
CA GLY A 62 5.50 -10.06 1.44
C GLY A 62 4.01 -10.34 1.18
N GLY A 63 3.15 -10.28 2.18
CA GLY A 63 1.70 -10.30 2.03
C GLY A 63 1.05 -9.38 3.06
N LEU A 64 -0.01 -8.70 2.65
CA LEU A 64 -0.70 -7.70 3.47
C LEU A 64 -2.21 -7.97 3.47
N ALA A 65 -2.82 -7.85 4.65
CA ALA A 65 -4.25 -7.67 4.81
C ALA A 65 -4.50 -6.29 5.40
N ILE A 66 -5.37 -5.50 4.74
CA ILE A 66 -5.78 -4.17 5.23
C ILE A 66 -7.16 -4.30 5.85
N LEU A 67 -7.23 -4.09 7.16
CA LEU A 67 -8.46 -4.17 7.93
C LEU A 67 -9.03 -2.77 8.11
N LEU A 68 -9.97 -2.41 7.23
CA LEU A 68 -10.54 -1.05 7.15
C LEU A 68 -11.39 -0.65 8.36
N ARG A 69 -11.96 -1.60 9.09
CA ARG A 69 -12.75 -1.29 10.28
C ARG A 69 -11.85 -0.95 11.47
N GLU A 70 -10.80 -1.74 11.63
CA GLU A 70 -9.83 -1.61 12.72
C GLU A 70 -8.75 -0.55 12.41
N GLN A 71 -8.73 -0.02 11.18
CA GLN A 71 -7.66 0.83 10.66
C GLN A 71 -6.28 0.23 10.94
N SER A 72 -6.13 -1.06 10.62
CA SER A 72 -4.91 -1.83 10.90
C SER A 72 -4.45 -2.63 9.70
N ILE A 73 -3.18 -3.01 9.74
CA ILE A 73 -2.51 -3.78 8.70
C ILE A 73 -1.94 -5.03 9.37
N VAL A 74 -2.21 -6.19 8.79
CA VAL A 74 -1.62 -7.46 9.20
C VAL A 74 -0.70 -7.92 8.09
N GLN A 75 0.54 -8.24 8.44
CA GLN A 75 1.56 -8.64 7.49
C GLN A 75 1.92 -10.10 7.69
N VAL A 76 2.27 -10.79 6.61
CA VAL A 76 2.78 -12.17 6.71
C VAL A 76 4.09 -12.18 7.51
N ALA A 77 4.93 -11.16 7.33
CA ALA A 77 6.16 -10.98 8.08
C ALA A 77 5.96 -11.00 9.62
N ASP A 78 4.84 -10.46 10.13
CA ASP A 78 4.58 -10.35 11.58
C ASP A 78 4.32 -11.70 12.28
N HIS A 79 3.91 -12.72 11.53
CA HIS A 79 3.41 -13.98 12.10
C HIS A 79 4.05 -15.23 11.51
N GLN A 80 4.58 -15.14 10.30
CA GLN A 80 5.04 -16.26 9.49
C GLN A 80 6.40 -15.96 8.82
N GLY A 81 7.01 -14.80 9.10
CA GLY A 81 8.29 -14.39 8.51
C GLY A 81 9.49 -15.28 8.87
N GLU A 82 9.36 -16.14 9.87
CA GLU A 82 10.41 -17.08 10.30
C GLU A 82 10.34 -18.44 9.61
N HIS A 83 9.33 -18.71 8.78
CA HIS A 83 9.29 -19.97 8.04
C HIS A 83 10.30 -19.98 6.91
N GLY A 84 11.08 -21.05 6.74
CA GLY A 84 12.18 -21.10 5.77
C GLY A 84 11.82 -21.00 4.27
N TRP A 85 10.53 -20.96 3.94
CA TRP A 85 10.03 -20.63 2.58
C TRP A 85 9.84 -19.12 2.38
N TRP A 86 9.80 -18.36 3.47
CA TRP A 86 9.79 -16.91 3.48
C TRP A 86 11.22 -16.37 3.38
N ARG A 87 11.43 -15.37 2.51
CA ARG A 87 12.70 -14.65 2.40
C ARG A 87 12.37 -13.17 2.34
N ALA A 88 12.43 -12.49 3.48
CA ALA A 88 12.64 -11.04 3.45
C ALA A 88 14.09 -10.83 2.98
N GLU A 89 14.32 -9.98 1.98
CA GLU A 89 15.69 -9.58 1.62
C GLU A 89 16.30 -8.85 2.83
N PRO A 90 17.44 -9.31 3.37
CA PRO A 90 18.13 -8.58 4.43
C PRO A 90 18.73 -7.30 3.85
N ASP A 91 18.60 -6.20 4.60
CA ASP A 91 19.23 -4.89 4.32
C ASP A 91 20.74 -4.98 4.04
#